data_AF-A0A6A2VFZ9-F1
#
_entry.id   AF-A0A6A2VFZ9-F1
#
_cell.length_a   1.000
_cell.length_b   1.000
_cell.length_c   1.000
_cell.angle_alpha   90.00
_cell.angle_beta   90.00
_cell.angle_gamma   90.00
#
_symmetry.space_group_name_H-M   'P 1'
#
loop_
_entity.id
_entity.type
_entity.pdbx_description
1 polymer ?
#
loop_
_entity_poly.entity_id
_entity_poly.type
_entity_poly.pdbx_seq_one_letter_code
_entity_poly.pdbx_strand_id
1 'polypeptide(L)'
;MQTRNSLLRRARTLLRCTAACVAAMAIMTSATACSSPRIAGRAESEYQASDCELAYRSATHNNSRAQSGPIIVRYLSASQSAQDWQTVAAACPQRVSEGVIRSAQAQWLAKNLADNISQTYTASATDGNALRRQRLDGLTALPLSKATIRKLALAEDRAGSALQLLAAKGAAGATLTASDNHHAAGSQLMSFAGNTGDLRQKEYDISNLLANTNTATDQSTGLQSSTVSIVEIDCALEELAALASPDNTVSATDDAATSTRTEQMLVLVRLITGHCYEAFAQGYPSADFAVFADSSQQ
;
A
#
# COMPACT_ATOMS: atom_id res chain seq x y z
N MET A 1 -67.85 26.24 -13.02
CA MET A 1 -66.62 25.42 -12.92
C MET A 1 -65.50 26.14 -13.66
N GLN A 2 -64.45 26.58 -12.97
CA GLN A 2 -63.25 27.11 -13.64
C GLN A 2 -62.01 26.70 -12.82
N THR A 3 -61.38 25.61 -13.28
CA THR A 3 -60.17 25.01 -12.72
C THR A 3 -58.95 25.86 -13.13
N ARG A 4 -58.38 26.63 -12.19
CA ARG A 4 -57.19 27.45 -12.42
C ARG A 4 -55.89 26.67 -12.16
N ASN A 5 -55.27 26.20 -13.25
CA ASN A 5 -53.83 26.11 -13.55
C ASN A 5 -52.81 26.12 -12.38
N SER A 6 -52.84 25.12 -11.50
CA SER A 6 -51.78 24.86 -10.50
C SER A 6 -50.56 24.11 -11.08
N LEU A 7 -50.75 23.35 -12.16
CA LEU A 7 -49.71 22.52 -12.80
C LEU A 7 -48.64 23.35 -13.52
N LEU A 8 -49.02 24.45 -14.18
CA LEU A 8 -48.09 25.32 -14.90
C LEU A 8 -47.15 26.11 -13.97
N ARG A 9 -47.58 26.38 -12.73
CA ARG A 9 -46.71 27.01 -11.72
C ARG A 9 -45.66 26.03 -11.19
N ARG A 10 -46.04 24.78 -10.91
CA ARG A 10 -45.10 23.72 -10.48
C ARG A 10 -44.05 23.40 -11.54
N ALA A 11 -44.45 23.32 -12.81
CA ALA A 11 -43.52 23.09 -13.91
C ALA A 11 -42.47 24.20 -14.07
N ARG A 12 -42.88 25.47 -13.90
CA ARG A 12 -41.97 26.63 -13.96
C ARG A 12 -40.99 26.68 -12.78
N THR A 13 -41.38 26.23 -11.59
CA THR A 13 -40.49 26.17 -10.43
C THR A 13 -39.46 25.05 -10.57
N LEU A 14 -39.87 23.88 -11.07
CA LEU A 14 -38.95 22.76 -11.33
C LEU A 14 -37.92 23.10 -12.40
N LEU A 15 -38.34 23.76 -13.50
CA LEU A 15 -37.43 24.17 -14.57
C LEU A 15 -36.40 25.22 -14.10
N ARG A 16 -36.79 26.09 -13.15
CA ARG A 16 -35.88 27.09 -12.56
C ARG A 16 -34.88 26.45 -11.59
N CYS A 17 -35.30 25.46 -10.80
CA CYS A 17 -34.39 24.74 -9.93
C CYS A 17 -33.38 23.89 -10.71
N THR A 18 -33.80 23.21 -11.79
CA THR A 18 -32.87 22.43 -12.62
C THR A 18 -31.88 23.33 -13.35
N ALA A 19 -32.32 24.48 -13.88
CA ALA A 19 -31.44 25.46 -14.50
C ALA A 19 -30.41 26.03 -13.50
N ALA A 20 -30.82 26.28 -12.25
CA ALA A 20 -29.91 26.74 -11.19
C ALA A 20 -28.88 25.67 -10.80
N CYS A 21 -29.28 24.39 -10.70
CA CYS A 21 -28.34 23.29 -10.41
C CYS A 21 -27.35 23.05 -11.56
N VAL A 22 -27.78 23.16 -12.81
CA VAL A 22 -26.89 23.03 -13.98
C VAL A 22 -25.91 24.20 -14.06
N ALA A 23 -26.36 25.43 -13.78
CA ALA A 23 -25.48 26.60 -13.70
C ALA A 23 -24.47 26.48 -12.54
N ALA A 24 -24.88 25.98 -11.38
CA ALA A 24 -23.98 25.73 -10.24
C ALA A 24 -22.94 24.65 -10.55
N MET A 25 -23.32 23.58 -11.26
CA MET A 25 -22.37 22.56 -11.73
C MET A 25 -21.38 23.12 -12.76
N ALA A 26 -21.81 23.99 -13.67
CA ALA A 26 -20.94 24.63 -14.67
C ALA A 26 -19.96 25.66 -14.07
N ILE A 27 -20.33 26.30 -12.94
CA ILE A 27 -19.44 27.23 -12.23
C ILE A 27 -18.42 26.46 -11.36
N MET A 28 -18.78 25.28 -10.84
CA MET A 28 -17.82 24.46 -10.06
C MET A 28 -16.76 23.75 -10.92
N THR A 29 -17.03 23.48 -12.19
CA THR A 29 -16.03 22.88 -13.12
C THR A 29 -14.98 23.87 -13.60
N SER A 30 -15.15 25.19 -13.40
CA SER A 30 -14.18 26.22 -13.80
C SER A 30 -13.25 26.68 -12.67
N ALA A 31 -13.46 26.22 -11.43
CA ALA A 31 -12.66 26.65 -10.27
C ALA A 31 -11.45 25.73 -9.95
N THR A 32 -11.20 24.67 -10.71
CA THR A 32 -10.07 23.75 -10.47
C THR A 32 -8.74 24.19 -11.10
N ALA A 33 -8.66 25.39 -11.69
CA ALA A 33 -7.45 25.91 -12.33
C ALA A 33 -7.04 27.29 -11.79
N CYS A 34 -6.91 27.44 -10.47
CA CYS A 34 -6.18 28.55 -9.87
C CYS A 34 -4.68 28.23 -9.75
N SER A 35 -4.01 28.08 -10.88
CA SER A 35 -2.56 28.29 -10.97
C SER A 35 -2.35 29.65 -11.61
N SER A 36 -1.69 30.58 -10.91
CA SER A 36 -1.26 31.85 -11.51
C SER A 36 -0.57 31.57 -12.85
N PRO A 37 -0.91 32.26 -13.95
CA PRO A 37 -0.26 32.04 -15.23
C PRO A 37 1.21 32.46 -15.12
N ARG A 38 2.09 31.48 -14.88
CA ARG A 38 3.52 31.64 -15.04
C ARG A 38 3.88 31.24 -16.47
N ILE A 39 4.64 32.07 -17.16
CA ILE A 39 5.23 31.68 -18.42
C ILE A 39 6.34 30.68 -18.07
N ALA A 40 6.06 29.41 -18.30
CA ALA A 40 7.07 28.36 -18.20
C ALA A 40 8.23 28.71 -19.15
N GLY A 41 9.47 28.66 -18.65
CA GLY A 41 10.63 28.79 -19.53
C GLY A 41 10.62 27.68 -20.58
N ARG A 42 11.32 27.84 -21.71
CA ARG A 42 11.33 26.84 -22.80
C ARG A 42 11.62 25.41 -22.29
N ALA A 43 12.52 25.28 -21.32
CA ALA A 43 12.85 24.01 -20.67
C ALA A 43 11.69 23.42 -19.85
N GLU A 44 10.87 24.24 -19.18
CA GLU A 44 9.70 23.78 -18.42
C GLU A 44 8.50 23.47 -19.34
N SER A 45 8.42 24.11 -20.52
CA SER A 45 7.36 23.84 -21.51
C SER A 45 7.62 22.62 -22.38
N GLU A 46 8.89 22.24 -22.57
CA GLU A 46 9.29 21.04 -23.32
C GLU A 46 9.46 19.82 -22.40
N TYR A 47 9.44 20.01 -21.07
CA TYR A 47 9.59 18.92 -20.10
C TYR A 47 8.30 18.11 -19.95
N GLN A 48 8.36 16.83 -20.29
CA GLN A 48 7.33 15.86 -19.95
C GLN A 48 7.82 15.03 -18.76
N ALA A 49 7.16 15.21 -17.61
CA ALA A 49 7.43 14.42 -16.42
C ALA A 49 7.10 12.95 -16.69
N SER A 50 7.96 12.04 -16.21
CA SER A 50 7.70 10.60 -16.31
C SER A 50 6.53 10.18 -15.39
N ASP A 51 5.87 9.06 -15.70
CA ASP A 51 4.79 8.51 -14.86
C ASP A 51 5.23 8.29 -13.41
N CYS A 52 6.46 7.79 -13.23
CA CYS A 52 7.07 7.62 -11.92
C CYS A 52 7.22 8.95 -11.16
N GLU A 53 7.66 10.01 -11.85
CA GLU A 53 7.82 11.33 -11.24
C GLU A 53 6.47 11.97 -10.90
N LEU A 54 5.48 11.84 -11.78
CA LEU A 54 4.13 12.33 -11.52
C LEU A 54 3.53 11.63 -10.29
N ALA A 55 3.66 10.30 -10.21
CA ALA A 55 3.23 9.52 -9.05
C ALA A 55 3.93 9.98 -7.76
N TYR A 56 5.25 10.17 -7.82
CA TYR A 56 6.05 10.61 -6.67
C TYR A 56 5.66 12.02 -6.19
N ARG A 57 5.44 12.96 -7.12
CA ARG A 57 4.98 14.32 -6.81
C ARG A 57 3.59 14.31 -6.16
N SER A 58 2.66 13.47 -6.64
CA SER A 58 1.34 13.32 -6.01
C SER A 58 1.46 12.78 -4.58
N ALA A 59 2.23 11.70 -4.40
CA ALA A 59 2.41 11.03 -3.12
C ALA A 59 3.03 11.97 -2.07
N THR A 60 4.09 12.70 -2.45
CA THR A 60 4.76 13.66 -1.56
C THR A 60 3.87 14.85 -1.19
N HIS A 61 3.10 15.38 -2.14
CA HIS A 61 2.14 16.45 -1.87
C HIS A 61 1.06 16.01 -0.87
N ASN A 62 0.42 14.84 -1.08
CA ASN A 62 -0.59 14.34 -0.16
C ASN A 62 -0.01 13.95 1.22
N ASN A 63 1.21 13.42 1.25
CA ASN A 63 1.91 13.14 2.50
C ASN A 63 2.14 14.42 3.33
N SER A 64 2.61 15.51 2.71
CA SER A 64 2.81 16.78 3.44
C SER A 64 1.51 17.32 4.04
N ARG A 65 0.40 17.23 3.31
CA ARG A 65 -0.94 17.62 3.80
C ARG A 65 -1.42 16.73 4.95
N ALA A 66 -1.11 15.43 4.90
CA ALA A 66 -1.42 14.48 5.95
C ALA A 66 -0.72 14.81 7.29
N GLN A 67 0.44 15.48 7.23
CA GLN A 67 1.23 15.84 8.40
C GLN A 67 0.81 17.17 9.04
N SER A 68 0.47 18.20 8.24
CA SER A 68 0.33 19.58 8.76
C SER A 68 -1.10 20.15 8.77
N GLY A 69 -2.10 19.48 8.19
CA GLY A 69 -3.45 20.02 8.06
C GLY A 69 -4.37 19.91 9.31
N PRO A 70 -5.60 20.44 9.26
CA PRO A 70 -6.66 20.09 10.21
C PRO A 70 -7.00 18.59 10.17
N ILE A 71 -7.52 18.02 11.26
CA ILE A 71 -7.67 16.55 11.42
C ILE A 71 -8.40 15.85 10.27
N ILE A 72 -9.50 16.42 9.76
CA ILE A 72 -10.26 15.85 8.64
C ILE A 72 -9.44 15.90 7.34
N VAL A 73 -8.75 17.01 7.09
CA VAL A 73 -7.88 17.16 5.91
C VAL A 73 -6.72 16.18 6.01
N ARG A 74 -6.14 15.99 7.19
CA ARG A 74 -5.07 15.02 7.43
C ARG A 74 -5.55 13.61 7.16
N TYR A 75 -6.75 13.23 7.64
CA TYR A 75 -7.34 11.91 7.41
C TYR A 75 -7.54 11.62 5.92
N LEU A 76 -8.15 12.56 5.19
CA LEU A 76 -8.37 12.42 3.75
C LEU A 76 -7.04 12.37 2.98
N SER A 77 -6.10 13.24 3.34
CA SER A 77 -4.79 13.29 2.69
C SER A 77 -3.94 12.06 2.98
N ALA A 78 -4.00 11.51 4.20
CA ALA A 78 -3.34 10.25 4.56
C ALA A 78 -3.94 9.08 3.78
N SER A 79 -5.26 9.04 3.66
CA SER A 79 -5.96 8.01 2.88
C SER A 79 -5.58 8.05 1.40
N GLN A 80 -5.47 9.26 0.81
CA GLN A 80 -4.99 9.41 -0.57
C GLN A 80 -3.50 9.08 -0.71
N SER A 81 -2.67 9.54 0.23
CA SER A 81 -1.23 9.28 0.24
C SER A 81 -0.94 7.78 0.29
N ALA A 82 -1.72 7.00 1.03
CA ALA A 82 -1.61 5.55 1.04
C ALA A 82 -1.74 4.93 -0.36
N GLN A 83 -2.68 5.41 -1.17
CA GLN A 83 -2.90 4.93 -2.54
C GLN A 83 -1.78 5.40 -3.47
N ASP A 84 -1.44 6.70 -3.40
CA ASP A 84 -0.41 7.29 -4.26
C ASP A 84 0.95 6.62 -4.06
N TRP A 85 1.31 6.26 -2.83
CA TRP A 85 2.55 5.54 -2.54
C TRP A 85 2.57 4.11 -3.08
N GLN A 86 1.41 3.43 -3.22
CA GLN A 86 1.34 2.14 -3.92
C GLN A 86 1.57 2.30 -5.42
N THR A 87 1.02 3.37 -5.99
CA THR A 87 1.28 3.73 -7.40
C THR A 87 2.76 4.03 -7.60
N VAL A 88 3.41 4.74 -6.69
CA VAL A 88 4.87 4.94 -6.71
C VAL A 88 5.59 3.60 -6.66
N ALA A 89 5.25 2.71 -5.74
CA ALA A 89 5.92 1.41 -5.63
C ALA A 89 5.74 0.54 -6.89
N ALA A 90 4.57 0.57 -7.53
CA ALA A 90 4.32 -0.21 -8.74
C ALA A 90 4.94 0.40 -10.00
N ALA A 91 4.98 1.74 -10.12
CA ALA A 91 5.47 2.45 -11.30
C ALA A 91 6.96 2.81 -11.25
N CYS A 92 7.57 2.87 -10.06
CA CYS A 92 8.96 3.25 -9.84
C CYS A 92 9.77 2.08 -9.25
N PRO A 93 10.42 1.24 -10.07
CA PRO A 93 11.22 0.11 -9.56
C PRO A 93 12.29 0.51 -8.53
N GLN A 94 12.89 1.69 -8.69
CA GLN A 94 13.93 2.21 -7.79
C GLN A 94 13.38 2.74 -6.45
N ARG A 95 12.05 2.85 -6.30
CA ARG A 95 11.38 3.37 -5.10
C ARG A 95 10.33 2.40 -4.55
N VAL A 96 10.44 1.11 -4.89
CA VAL A 96 9.50 0.08 -4.41
C VAL A 96 9.46 0.06 -2.89
N SER A 97 10.63 0.01 -2.24
CA SER A 97 10.73 -0.03 -0.77
C SER A 97 10.18 1.23 -0.11
N GLU A 98 10.54 2.40 -0.63
CA GLU A 98 10.00 3.68 -0.14
C GLU A 98 8.46 3.70 -0.29
N GLY A 99 7.94 3.37 -1.47
CA GLY A 99 6.50 3.40 -1.73
C GLY A 99 5.70 2.41 -0.88
N VAL A 100 6.19 1.17 -0.69
CA VAL A 100 5.54 0.17 0.17
C VAL A 100 5.47 0.65 1.61
N ILE A 101 6.60 1.07 2.18
CA ILE A 101 6.68 1.48 3.59
C ILE A 101 5.89 2.76 3.82
N ARG A 102 6.03 3.76 2.94
CA ARG A 102 5.28 5.03 3.03
C ARG A 102 3.78 4.81 2.87
N SER A 103 3.36 3.87 2.02
CA SER A 103 1.95 3.48 1.93
C SER A 103 1.46 2.93 3.27
N ALA A 104 2.18 1.98 3.86
CA ALA A 104 1.80 1.40 5.16
C ALA A 104 1.75 2.46 6.27
N GLN A 105 2.73 3.37 6.34
CA GLN A 105 2.74 4.49 7.27
C GLN A 105 1.53 5.40 7.09
N ALA A 106 1.17 5.73 5.84
CA ALA A 106 0.01 6.56 5.53
C ALA A 106 -1.31 5.86 5.90
N GLN A 107 -1.43 4.55 5.69
CA GLN A 107 -2.58 3.76 6.13
C GLN A 107 -2.70 3.73 7.66
N TRP A 108 -1.58 3.53 8.36
CA TRP A 108 -1.56 3.55 9.83
C TRP A 108 -1.94 4.92 10.39
N LEU A 109 -1.43 6.00 9.79
CA LEU A 109 -1.83 7.36 10.12
C LEU A 109 -3.32 7.60 9.87
N ALA A 110 -3.84 7.19 8.71
CA ALA A 110 -5.26 7.32 8.37
C ALA A 110 -6.16 6.58 9.36
N LYS A 111 -5.79 5.35 9.76
CA LYS A 111 -6.49 4.58 10.81
C LYS A 111 -6.53 5.36 12.12
N ASN A 112 -5.38 5.81 12.62
CA ASN A 112 -5.32 6.51 13.91
C ASN A 112 -6.08 7.84 13.87
N LEU A 113 -6.07 8.55 12.74
CA LEU A 113 -6.87 9.77 12.57
C LEU A 113 -8.38 9.46 12.52
N ALA A 114 -8.78 8.37 11.86
CA ALA A 114 -10.17 7.92 11.81
C ALA A 114 -10.72 7.63 13.21
N ASP A 115 -9.95 6.92 14.05
CA ASP A 115 -10.31 6.63 15.44
C ASP A 115 -10.55 7.93 16.23
N ASN A 116 -9.71 8.95 16.03
CA ASN A 116 -9.84 10.25 16.69
C ASN A 116 -11.10 11.04 16.28
N ILE A 117 -11.68 10.75 15.12
CA ILE A 117 -12.92 11.38 14.63
C ILE A 117 -14.12 10.42 14.68
N SER A 118 -14.00 9.31 15.41
CA SER A 118 -15.02 8.26 15.53
C SER A 118 -15.49 7.72 14.17
N GLN A 119 -14.57 7.61 13.22
CA GLN A 119 -14.78 6.99 11.91
C GLN A 119 -14.04 5.65 11.84
N THR A 120 -14.50 4.77 10.96
CA THR A 120 -13.77 3.54 10.64
C THR A 120 -12.95 3.76 9.37
N TYR A 121 -11.64 3.54 9.46
CA TYR A 121 -10.79 3.50 8.28
C TYR A 121 -10.97 2.18 7.55
N THR A 122 -11.54 2.22 6.35
CA THR A 122 -11.56 1.08 5.43
C THR A 122 -10.42 1.26 4.44
N ALA A 123 -9.45 0.35 4.44
CA ALA A 123 -8.37 0.31 3.46
C ALA A 123 -8.87 -0.24 2.11
N SER A 124 -9.96 0.32 1.60
CA SER A 124 -10.49 0.08 0.27
C SER A 124 -10.23 1.34 -0.55
N ALA A 125 -9.64 1.19 -1.73
CA ALA A 125 -9.71 2.24 -2.72
C ALA A 125 -11.18 2.51 -3.11
N THR A 126 -11.41 3.69 -3.70
CA THR A 126 -12.74 4.19 -4.11
C THR A 126 -13.42 3.28 -5.15
N ASP A 127 -12.69 2.34 -5.74
CA ASP A 127 -13.09 1.32 -6.72
C ASP A 127 -13.36 -0.07 -6.12
N GLY A 128 -13.31 -0.23 -4.79
CA GLY A 128 -13.48 -1.53 -4.12
C GLY A 128 -12.20 -2.37 -4.08
N ASN A 129 -11.05 -1.80 -4.46
CA ASN A 129 -9.77 -2.49 -4.49
C ASN A 129 -9.05 -2.34 -3.14
N ALA A 130 -8.90 -3.43 -2.38
CA ALA A 130 -8.26 -3.37 -1.07
C ALA A 130 -6.80 -2.90 -1.19
N LEU A 131 -6.41 -1.91 -0.38
CA LEU A 131 -5.04 -1.40 -0.28
C LEU A 131 -4.12 -2.34 0.51
N ARG A 132 -4.66 -3.43 1.05
CA ARG A 132 -3.91 -4.49 1.71
C ARG A 132 -4.42 -5.82 1.21
N ARG A 133 -3.49 -6.75 0.98
CA ARG A 133 -3.79 -8.15 0.71
C ARG A 133 -3.00 -9.04 1.63
N GLN A 134 -3.54 -10.22 1.90
CA GLN A 134 -2.86 -11.29 2.63
C GLN A 134 -2.55 -12.48 1.70
N ARG A 135 -3.02 -12.40 0.45
CA ARG A 135 -2.98 -13.48 -0.55
C ARG A 135 -2.82 -12.88 -1.94
N LEU A 136 -2.29 -13.63 -2.89
CA LEU A 136 -2.10 -13.25 -4.29
C LEU A 136 -3.22 -13.79 -5.19
N ASP A 137 -4.43 -13.95 -4.64
CA ASP A 137 -5.57 -14.51 -5.37
C ASP A 137 -5.92 -13.68 -6.62
N GLY A 138 -6.26 -14.37 -7.70
CA GLY A 138 -6.57 -13.77 -9.01
C GLY A 138 -5.35 -13.41 -9.86
N LEU A 139 -4.14 -13.59 -9.34
CA LEU A 139 -2.89 -13.41 -10.08
C LEU A 139 -2.42 -14.74 -10.70
N THR A 140 -1.95 -14.69 -11.95
CA THR A 140 -1.45 -15.88 -12.67
C THR A 140 0.06 -15.83 -12.95
N ALA A 141 0.67 -14.65 -12.89
CA ALA A 141 2.09 -14.44 -13.08
C ALA A 141 2.54 -13.14 -12.38
N LEU A 142 3.82 -13.08 -12.03
CA LEU A 142 4.50 -11.88 -11.58
C LEU A 142 5.59 -11.48 -12.58
N PRO A 143 5.76 -10.19 -12.86
CA PRO A 143 6.77 -9.69 -13.78
C PRO A 143 8.12 -9.56 -13.07
N LEU A 144 8.60 -10.66 -12.47
CA LEU A 144 9.84 -10.74 -11.69
C LEU A 144 10.64 -11.97 -12.12
N SER A 145 11.95 -11.97 -11.84
CA SER A 145 12.76 -13.16 -12.09
C SER A 145 12.32 -14.31 -11.16
N LYS A 146 12.40 -15.56 -11.66
CA LYS A 146 12.08 -16.74 -10.84
C LYS A 146 12.92 -16.82 -9.58
N ALA A 147 14.17 -16.33 -9.62
CA ALA A 147 15.05 -16.27 -8.46
C ALA A 147 14.51 -15.30 -7.39
N THR A 148 14.06 -14.11 -7.79
CA THR A 148 13.41 -13.16 -6.88
C THR A 148 12.13 -13.74 -6.31
N ILE A 149 11.26 -14.34 -7.13
CA ILE A 149 9.99 -14.93 -6.66
C ILE A 149 10.23 -16.03 -5.59
N ARG A 150 11.28 -16.84 -5.73
CA ARG A 150 11.63 -17.85 -4.71
C ARG A 150 12.11 -17.23 -3.40
N LYS A 151 12.82 -16.09 -3.45
CA LYS A 151 13.22 -15.34 -2.24
C LYS A 151 11.98 -14.77 -1.53
N LEU A 152 11.02 -14.23 -2.27
CA LEU A 152 9.72 -13.80 -1.72
C LEU A 152 9.00 -14.99 -1.04
N ALA A 153 8.94 -16.13 -1.73
CA ALA A 153 8.29 -17.33 -1.18
C ALA A 153 8.97 -17.85 0.10
N LEU A 154 10.29 -17.72 0.21
CA LEU A 154 11.04 -18.06 1.42
C LEU A 154 10.69 -17.14 2.60
N ALA A 155 10.59 -15.82 2.35
CA ALA A 155 10.21 -14.86 3.39
C ALA A 155 8.81 -15.17 3.94
N GLU A 156 7.84 -15.36 3.04
CA GLU A 156 6.47 -15.74 3.37
C GLU A 156 6.39 -17.04 4.18
N ASP A 157 7.13 -18.07 3.78
CA ASP A 157 7.09 -19.37 4.47
C ASP A 157 7.72 -19.34 5.87
N ARG A 158 8.79 -18.55 6.06
CA ARG A 158 9.40 -18.32 7.37
C ARG A 158 8.44 -17.58 8.29
N ALA A 159 7.78 -16.53 7.80
CA ALA A 159 6.80 -15.77 8.55
C ALA A 159 5.58 -16.62 8.93
N GLY A 160 5.04 -17.39 7.97
CA GLY A 160 3.94 -18.32 8.21
C GLY A 160 4.27 -19.34 9.31
N SER A 161 5.44 -19.98 9.21
CA SER A 161 5.90 -20.95 10.21
C SER A 161 6.06 -20.33 11.61
N ALA A 162 6.62 -19.12 11.68
CA ALA A 162 6.79 -18.39 12.93
C ALA A 162 5.44 -18.01 13.56
N LEU A 163 4.51 -17.48 12.78
CA LEU A 163 3.17 -17.13 13.23
C LEU A 163 2.37 -18.36 13.68
N GLN A 164 2.54 -19.50 13.02
CA GLN A 164 1.92 -20.77 13.43
C GLN A 164 2.34 -21.16 14.84
N LEU A 165 3.66 -21.13 15.10
CA LEU A 165 4.21 -21.43 16.41
C LEU A 165 3.72 -20.43 17.47
N LEU A 166 3.79 -19.14 17.17
CA LEU A 166 3.35 -18.08 18.08
C LEU A 166 1.85 -18.21 18.41
N ALA A 167 1.02 -18.54 17.42
CA ALA A 167 -0.40 -18.81 17.62
C ALA A 167 -0.62 -20.05 18.51
N ALA A 168 0.13 -21.14 18.28
CA ALA A 168 0.08 -22.33 19.12
C ALA A 168 0.52 -22.06 20.57
N LYS A 169 1.44 -21.11 20.77
CA LYS A 169 1.89 -20.65 22.09
C LYS A 169 0.94 -19.63 22.74
N GLY A 170 -0.09 -19.17 22.03
CA GLY A 170 -1.04 -18.17 22.52
C GLY A 170 -0.48 -16.75 22.57
N ALA A 171 0.52 -16.42 21.73
CA ALA A 171 1.04 -15.06 21.63
C ALA A 171 -0.07 -14.09 21.16
N ALA A 172 -0.15 -12.93 21.80
CA ALA A 172 -1.13 -11.91 21.41
C ALA A 172 -0.87 -11.43 19.98
N GLY A 173 -1.93 -11.35 19.16
CA GLY A 173 -1.83 -10.92 17.77
C GLY A 173 -1.51 -12.04 16.77
N ALA A 174 -0.96 -13.18 17.22
CA ALA A 174 -0.71 -14.32 16.34
C ALA A 174 -2.00 -15.12 16.09
N THR A 175 -2.30 -15.45 14.83
CA THR A 175 -3.46 -16.27 14.48
C THR A 175 -3.06 -17.35 13.48
N LEU A 176 -3.75 -18.51 13.54
CA LEU A 176 -3.60 -19.55 12.52
C LEU A 176 -4.00 -19.04 11.14
N THR A 177 -5.00 -18.16 11.05
CA THR A 177 -5.39 -17.52 9.79
C THR A 177 -4.26 -16.69 9.18
N ALA A 178 -3.53 -15.91 9.98
CA ALA A 178 -2.38 -15.14 9.48
C ALA A 178 -1.29 -16.07 8.95
N SER A 179 -0.95 -17.13 9.72
CA SER A 179 -0.03 -18.19 9.29
C SER A 179 -0.46 -18.84 7.97
N ASP A 180 -1.73 -19.26 7.85
CA ASP A 180 -2.27 -19.92 6.66
C ASP A 180 -2.24 -18.99 5.43
N ASN A 181 -2.44 -17.70 5.64
CA ASN A 181 -2.34 -16.69 4.58
C ASN A 181 -0.90 -16.56 4.06
N HIS A 182 0.09 -16.45 4.94
CA HIS A 182 1.51 -16.44 4.56
C HIS A 182 1.90 -17.72 3.79
N HIS A 183 1.56 -18.90 4.31
CA HIS A 183 1.85 -20.17 3.62
C HIS A 183 1.15 -20.29 2.26
N ALA A 184 -0.06 -19.74 2.14
CA ALA A 184 -0.76 -19.69 0.86
C ALA A 184 -0.10 -18.71 -0.12
N ALA A 185 0.30 -17.52 0.33
CA ALA A 185 1.04 -16.56 -0.48
C ALA A 185 2.39 -17.15 -0.95
N GLY A 186 3.16 -17.76 -0.05
CA GLY A 186 4.40 -18.47 -0.37
C GLY A 186 4.20 -19.60 -1.39
N SER A 187 3.11 -20.37 -1.26
CA SER A 187 2.78 -21.44 -2.22
C SER A 187 2.36 -20.89 -3.59
N GLN A 188 1.63 -19.77 -3.64
CA GLN A 188 1.29 -19.06 -4.88
C GLN A 188 2.54 -18.50 -5.56
N LEU A 189 3.45 -17.89 -4.81
CA LEU A 189 4.74 -17.43 -5.32
C LEU A 189 5.56 -18.58 -5.91
N MET A 190 5.66 -19.72 -5.22
CA MET A 190 6.36 -20.90 -5.77
C MET A 190 5.71 -21.43 -7.06
N SER A 191 4.37 -21.38 -7.15
CA SER A 191 3.67 -21.70 -8.39
C SER A 191 4.07 -20.76 -9.52
N PHE A 192 4.16 -19.45 -9.28
CA PHE A 192 4.65 -18.47 -10.26
C PHE A 192 6.12 -18.70 -10.66
N ALA A 193 6.96 -19.17 -9.72
CA ALA A 193 8.35 -19.55 -10.00
C ALA A 193 8.46 -20.89 -10.78
N GLY A 194 7.35 -21.61 -10.96
CA GLY A 194 7.28 -22.89 -11.67
C GLY A 194 7.68 -24.09 -10.81
N ASN A 195 7.55 -24.01 -9.48
CA ASN A 195 7.78 -25.11 -8.52
C ASN A 195 9.14 -25.83 -8.64
N THR A 196 10.17 -25.11 -9.10
CA THR A 196 11.54 -25.63 -9.23
C THR A 196 12.48 -24.78 -8.39
N GLY A 197 13.52 -25.38 -7.80
CA GLY A 197 14.50 -24.68 -6.97
C GLY A 197 13.87 -23.99 -5.76
N ASP A 198 12.94 -24.67 -5.08
CA ASP A 198 12.28 -24.16 -3.87
C ASP A 198 13.33 -23.87 -2.79
N LEU A 199 13.33 -22.63 -2.28
CA LEU A 199 14.25 -22.16 -1.24
C LEU A 199 13.66 -22.30 0.16
N ARG A 200 12.34 -22.55 0.27
CA ARG A 200 11.64 -22.73 1.54
C ARG A 200 12.19 -23.93 2.30
N GLN A 201 12.23 -23.81 3.62
CA GLN A 201 12.77 -24.85 4.48
C GLN A 201 11.63 -25.73 5.02
N LYS A 202 11.93 -27.00 5.26
CA LYS A 202 11.00 -27.89 5.98
C LYS A 202 11.00 -27.63 7.48
N GLU A 203 12.11 -27.11 7.99
CA GLU A 203 12.36 -26.89 9.40
C GLU A 203 13.07 -25.54 9.57
N TYR A 204 12.59 -24.74 10.50
CA TYR A 204 13.20 -23.47 10.90
C TYR A 204 13.67 -23.56 12.35
N ASP A 205 14.74 -22.85 12.71
CA ASP A 205 15.12 -22.73 14.11
C ASP A 205 14.09 -21.88 14.87
N ILE A 206 13.51 -22.47 15.91
CA ILE A 206 12.45 -21.86 16.71
C ILE A 206 12.92 -21.44 18.10
N SER A 207 14.20 -21.63 18.42
CA SER A 207 14.75 -21.40 19.77
C SER A 207 14.49 -19.97 20.25
N ASN A 208 14.68 -18.98 19.37
CA ASN A 208 14.42 -17.57 19.67
C ASN A 208 12.92 -17.27 19.86
N LEU A 209 12.03 -17.87 19.05
CA LEU A 209 10.58 -17.69 19.17
C LEU A 209 10.02 -18.31 20.47
N LEU A 210 10.60 -19.44 20.89
CA LEU A 210 10.26 -20.09 22.16
C LEU A 210 10.73 -19.28 23.36
N ALA A 211 11.93 -18.70 23.29
CA ALA A 211 12.47 -17.85 24.35
C ALA A 211 11.74 -16.51 24.46
N ASN A 212 11.30 -15.95 23.33
CA ASN A 212 10.75 -14.61 23.21
C ASN A 212 9.36 -14.65 22.55
N THR A 213 8.38 -15.29 23.18
CA THR A 213 7.06 -15.51 22.55
C THR A 213 6.24 -14.22 22.38
N ASN A 214 6.28 -13.29 23.34
CA ASN A 214 5.43 -12.10 23.31
C ASN A 214 6.19 -10.82 22.95
N THR A 215 7.47 -10.75 23.32
CA THR A 215 8.30 -9.58 23.10
C THR A 215 9.69 -10.05 22.71
N ALA A 216 10.23 -9.50 21.64
CA ALA A 216 11.58 -9.75 21.17
C ALA A 216 12.28 -8.43 20.88
N THR A 217 13.61 -8.49 20.72
CA THR A 217 14.41 -7.36 20.26
C THR A 217 14.71 -7.56 18.78
N ASP A 218 14.30 -6.59 17.97
CA ASP A 218 14.66 -6.53 16.55
C ASP A 218 16.18 -6.37 16.44
N GLN A 219 16.79 -7.28 15.69
CA GLN A 219 18.25 -7.36 15.57
C GLN A 219 18.83 -6.21 14.72
N SER A 220 18.03 -5.63 13.82
CA SER A 220 18.46 -4.55 12.93
C SER A 220 18.43 -3.19 13.62
N THR A 221 17.40 -2.94 14.43
CA THR A 221 17.17 -1.63 15.07
C THR A 221 17.53 -1.60 16.56
N GLY A 222 17.62 -2.77 17.20
CA GLY A 222 17.75 -2.89 18.67
C GLY A 222 16.47 -2.54 19.44
N LEU A 223 15.36 -2.32 18.75
CA LEU A 223 14.08 -1.95 19.37
C LEU A 223 13.37 -3.19 19.93
N GLN A 224 12.77 -3.04 21.11
CA GLN A 224 11.86 -4.06 21.64
C GLN A 224 10.45 -3.83 21.11
N SER A 225 9.83 -4.89 20.58
CA SER A 225 8.45 -4.87 20.11
C SER A 225 7.80 -6.24 20.32
N SER A 226 6.51 -6.35 20.01
CA SER A 226 5.82 -7.64 19.94
C SER A 226 6.56 -8.58 18.99
N THR A 227 6.77 -9.83 19.38
CA THR A 227 7.43 -10.82 18.51
C THR A 227 6.68 -11.00 17.20
N VAL A 228 5.34 -10.96 17.24
CA VAL A 228 4.49 -11.01 16.04
C VAL A 228 4.80 -9.85 15.10
N SER A 229 4.91 -8.64 15.66
CA SER A 229 5.20 -7.44 14.86
C SER A 229 6.58 -7.47 14.20
N ILE A 230 7.56 -8.10 14.86
CA ILE A 230 8.92 -8.29 14.33
C ILE A 230 8.90 -9.30 13.19
N VAL A 231 8.16 -10.41 13.32
CA VAL A 231 7.99 -11.40 12.24
C VAL A 231 7.39 -10.77 10.98
N GLU A 232 6.35 -9.94 11.14
CA GLU A 232 5.68 -9.27 10.03
C GLU A 232 6.59 -8.25 9.32
N ILE A 233 7.30 -7.40 10.08
CA ILE A 233 8.20 -6.41 9.46
C ILE A 233 9.43 -7.07 8.83
N ASP A 234 10.00 -8.10 9.46
CA ASP A 234 11.13 -8.85 8.91
C ASP A 234 10.73 -9.50 7.58
N CYS A 235 9.54 -10.10 7.49
CA CYS A 235 8.99 -10.62 6.24
C CYS A 235 8.95 -9.55 5.15
N ALA A 236 8.34 -8.40 5.46
CA ALA A 236 8.22 -7.30 4.50
C ALA A 236 9.60 -6.77 4.05
N LEU A 237 10.55 -6.62 4.96
CA LEU A 237 11.89 -6.12 4.65
C LEU A 237 12.72 -7.13 3.84
N GLU A 238 12.62 -8.43 4.14
CA GLU A 238 13.25 -9.49 3.34
C GLU A 238 12.69 -9.52 1.90
N GLU A 239 11.38 -9.32 1.74
CA GLU A 239 10.75 -9.24 0.43
C GLU A 239 11.22 -8.01 -0.36
N LEU A 240 11.27 -6.84 0.30
CA LEU A 240 11.78 -5.61 -0.31
C LEU A 240 13.26 -5.73 -0.71
N ALA A 241 14.08 -6.39 0.12
CA ALA A 241 15.47 -6.68 -0.21
C ALA A 241 15.59 -7.61 -1.43
N ALA A 242 14.71 -8.61 -1.56
CA ALA A 242 14.66 -9.47 -2.74
C ALA A 242 14.29 -8.70 -4.02
N LEU A 243 13.40 -7.70 -3.93
CA LEU A 243 12.99 -6.84 -5.05
C LEU A 243 14.10 -5.87 -5.48
N ALA A 244 14.91 -5.39 -4.53
CA ALA A 244 16.05 -4.52 -4.78
C ALA A 244 17.29 -5.27 -5.34
N SER A 245 17.30 -6.60 -5.26
CA SER A 245 18.39 -7.46 -5.74
C SER A 245 18.66 -7.24 -7.25
N PRO A 246 19.93 -7.14 -7.70
CA PRO A 246 20.26 -6.94 -9.11
C PRO A 246 19.83 -8.12 -10.00
N ASP A 247 19.62 -9.29 -9.42
CA ASP A 247 19.02 -10.49 -10.06
C ASP A 247 17.56 -10.26 -10.52
N ASN A 248 16.94 -9.14 -10.16
CA ASN A 248 15.62 -8.73 -10.60
C ASN A 248 15.67 -8.04 -11.97
N THR A 249 16.23 -8.74 -12.97
CA THR A 249 16.26 -8.24 -14.35
C THR A 249 14.93 -8.55 -15.04
N VAL A 250 14.10 -7.53 -15.23
CA VAL A 250 12.83 -7.64 -15.98
C VAL A 250 12.99 -6.85 -17.27
N SER A 251 13.00 -7.53 -18.42
CA SER A 251 13.01 -6.87 -19.72
C SER A 251 11.65 -6.21 -19.98
N ALA A 252 11.65 -4.90 -20.23
CA ALA A 252 10.47 -4.17 -20.69
C ALA A 252 10.33 -4.35 -22.22
N THR A 253 9.18 -4.85 -22.65
CA THR A 253 8.68 -4.76 -24.02
C THR A 253 7.25 -4.22 -23.95
N ASP A 254 6.92 -3.27 -24.82
CA ASP A 254 5.63 -2.64 -25.14
C ASP A 254 4.77 -1.99 -24.01
N ASP A 255 4.06 -0.91 -24.35
CA ASP A 255 3.26 -0.10 -23.42
C ASP A 255 2.06 -0.88 -22.81
N ALA A 256 1.40 -1.73 -23.59
CA ALA A 256 0.31 -2.59 -23.10
C ALA A 256 0.82 -3.66 -22.10
N ALA A 257 2.04 -4.15 -22.30
CA ALA A 257 2.69 -5.04 -21.33
C ALA A 257 3.18 -4.27 -20.09
N THR A 258 3.34 -2.94 -20.19
CA THR A 258 3.68 -2.08 -19.05
C THR A 258 2.49 -1.84 -18.13
N SER A 259 1.27 -1.62 -18.64
CA SER A 259 0.08 -1.49 -17.77
C SER A 259 -0.23 -2.78 -17.02
N THR A 260 -0.22 -3.93 -17.70
CA THR A 260 -0.41 -5.25 -17.06
C THR A 260 0.69 -5.54 -16.04
N ARG A 261 1.95 -5.19 -16.34
CA ARG A 261 3.07 -5.31 -15.38
C ARG A 261 2.81 -4.49 -14.12
N THR A 262 2.37 -3.24 -14.26
CA THR A 262 2.07 -2.35 -13.13
C THR A 262 0.92 -2.92 -12.29
N GLU A 263 -0.14 -3.45 -12.91
CA GLU A 263 -1.26 -4.09 -12.20
C GLU A 263 -0.82 -5.33 -11.42
N GLN A 264 0.00 -6.19 -12.03
CA GLN A 264 0.56 -7.37 -11.36
C GLN A 264 1.50 -6.98 -10.21
N MET A 265 2.34 -5.96 -10.40
CA MET A 265 3.20 -5.44 -9.34
C MET A 265 2.40 -4.80 -8.21
N LEU A 266 1.31 -4.10 -8.51
CA LEU A 266 0.43 -3.52 -7.51
C LEU A 266 -0.19 -4.58 -6.60
N VAL A 267 -0.40 -5.80 -7.10
CA VAL A 267 -0.83 -6.95 -6.29
C VAL A 267 0.19 -7.32 -5.24
N LEU A 268 1.45 -7.46 -5.64
CA LEU A 268 2.55 -7.76 -4.74
C LEU A 268 2.78 -6.61 -3.74
N VAL A 269 2.83 -5.37 -4.23
CA VAL A 269 2.99 -4.17 -3.39
C VAL A 269 1.98 -4.15 -2.24
N ARG A 270 0.72 -4.51 -2.50
CA ARG A 270 -0.34 -4.55 -1.47
C ARG A 270 -0.22 -5.71 -0.49
N LEU A 271 0.42 -6.80 -0.88
CA LEU A 271 0.77 -7.90 0.03
C LEU A 271 1.83 -7.41 1.02
N ILE A 272 2.96 -6.91 0.51
CA ILE A 272 4.08 -6.42 1.35
C ILE A 272 3.64 -5.21 2.21
N THR A 273 2.83 -4.31 1.66
CA THR A 273 2.23 -3.21 2.43
C THR A 273 1.33 -3.72 3.56
N GLY A 274 0.66 -4.86 3.34
CA GLY A 274 -0.14 -5.57 4.35
C GLY A 274 0.71 -5.99 5.54
N HIS A 275 1.84 -6.64 5.30
CA HIS A 275 2.80 -7.07 6.33
C HIS A 275 3.33 -5.88 7.14
N CYS A 276 3.79 -4.82 6.47
CA CYS A 276 4.21 -3.57 7.15
C CYS A 276 3.10 -2.98 8.03
N TYR A 277 1.87 -2.94 7.52
CA TYR A 277 0.74 -2.42 8.28
C TYR A 277 0.40 -3.31 9.48
N GLU A 278 0.44 -4.63 9.32
CA GLU A 278 0.17 -5.57 10.40
C GLU A 278 1.24 -5.44 11.49
N ALA A 279 2.51 -5.30 11.12
CA ALA A 279 3.58 -4.98 12.07
C ALA A 279 3.26 -3.74 12.90
N PHE A 280 2.81 -2.64 12.27
CA PHE A 280 2.41 -1.43 13.00
C PHE A 280 1.20 -1.65 13.89
N ALA A 281 0.20 -2.41 13.42
CA ALA A 281 -0.98 -2.76 14.20
C ALA A 281 -0.64 -3.61 15.44
N GLN A 282 0.38 -4.45 15.34
CA GLN A 282 0.90 -5.28 16.42
C GLN A 282 1.94 -4.58 17.30
N GLY A 283 2.19 -3.29 17.07
CA GLY A 283 2.99 -2.42 17.95
C GLY A 283 4.41 -2.09 17.48
N TYR A 284 4.81 -2.50 16.27
CA TYR A 284 6.09 -2.07 15.71
C TYR A 284 6.08 -0.55 15.42
N PRO A 285 7.15 0.20 15.74
CA PRO A 285 7.19 1.63 15.46
C PRO A 285 7.13 1.94 13.96
N SER A 286 6.15 2.75 13.55
CA SER A 286 6.00 3.19 12.15
C SER A 286 6.94 4.34 11.75
N ALA A 287 7.82 4.79 12.65
CA ALA A 287 8.72 5.91 12.39
C ALA A 287 9.90 5.50 11.49
N ASP A 288 10.40 6.45 10.70
CA ASP A 288 11.41 6.19 9.67
C ASP A 288 12.68 5.52 10.21
N PHE A 289 13.12 5.87 11.42
CA PHE A 289 14.31 5.27 12.02
C PHE A 289 14.18 3.77 12.30
N ALA A 290 12.95 3.25 12.42
CA ALA A 290 12.71 1.83 12.66
C ALA A 290 12.61 1.07 11.33
N VAL A 291 11.82 1.59 10.38
CA VAL A 291 11.49 0.88 9.13
C VAL A 291 12.51 1.09 8.01
N PHE A 292 13.36 2.10 8.10
CA PHE A 292 14.41 2.40 7.12
C PHE A 292 15.84 2.25 7.68
N ALA A 293 16.01 1.67 8.88
CA ALA A 293 17.31 1.57 9.56
C ALA A 293 18.40 0.94 8.68
N ASP A 294 18.06 -0.11 7.93
CA ASP A 294 19.00 -0.85 7.07
C ASP A 294 19.33 -0.12 5.75
N SER A 295 18.49 0.84 5.33
CA SER A 295 18.70 1.62 4.10
C SER A 295 19.73 2.75 4.25
N SER A 296 20.20 3.00 5.48
CA SER A 296 21.23 4.01 5.78
C SER A 296 22.67 3.51 5.60
N GLN A 297 22.86 2.23 5.27
CA GLN A 297 24.17 1.62 4.99
C GLN A 297 24.43 1.31 3.51
N GLN A 298 23.58 1.78 2.58
CA GLN A 298 23.82 1.69 1.13
C GLN A 298 24.28 3.02 0.53
#